data_AF-A0A967YVE6-F1
#
_entry.id   AF-A0A967YVE6-F1
#
_cell.length_a   1.000
_cell.length_b   1.000
_cell.length_c   1.000
_cell.angle_alpha   90.00
_cell.angle_beta   90.00
_cell.angle_gamma   90.00
#
_symmetry.space_group_name_H-M   'P 1'
#
loop_
_entity.id
_entity.type
_entity.pdbx_description
1 polymer ?
#
loop_
_entity_poly.entity_id
_entity_poly.type
_entity_poly.pdbx_seq_one_letter_code
_entity_poly.pdbx_strand_id
1 'polypeptide(L)'
;MSTVSEKPFSLEDRDQVRQMVLSASEPIAPFWPMRTMVAQNPIHGLEYLPFDQAVRKGRELLGGNGYLSNEEYRQFHRNGRITAKNFERAFSRVGPSADEKDFVEVGRRKVTPE
;
A
#
# COMPACT_ATOMS: atom_id res chain seq x y z
N MET A 1 -40.51 -34.55 -26.34
CA MET A 1 -39.47 -33.53 -26.11
C MET A 1 -40.01 -32.57 -25.07
N SER A 2 -39.53 -32.66 -23.82
CA SER A 2 -40.01 -31.81 -22.73
C SER A 2 -39.33 -30.45 -22.82
N THR A 3 -40.08 -29.42 -23.19
CA THR A 3 -39.64 -28.03 -23.15
C THR A 3 -39.51 -27.61 -21.69
N VAL A 4 -38.28 -27.42 -21.21
CA VAL A 4 -38.02 -26.78 -19.92
C VAL A 4 -38.50 -25.33 -20.03
N SER A 5 -39.54 -25.00 -19.27
CA SER A 5 -39.99 -23.62 -19.11
C SER A 5 -38.96 -22.91 -18.23
N GLU A 6 -38.04 -22.16 -18.87
CA GLU A 6 -37.10 -21.33 -18.14
C GLU A 6 -37.86 -20.15 -17.52
N LYS A 7 -38.02 -20.21 -16.19
CA LYS A 7 -38.60 -19.10 -15.44
C LYS A 7 -37.64 -17.92 -15.53
N PRO A 8 -38.09 -16.74 -16.01
CA PRO A 8 -37.21 -15.58 -16.09
C PRO A 8 -36.78 -15.18 -14.69
N PHE A 9 -35.47 -14.99 -14.50
CA PHE A 9 -34.91 -14.51 -13.23
C PHE A 9 -35.54 -13.16 -12.87
N SER A 10 -36.06 -13.09 -11.64
CA SER A 10 -36.56 -11.84 -11.06
C SER A 10 -35.41 -10.87 -10.79
N LEU A 11 -35.74 -9.62 -10.44
CA LEU A 11 -34.73 -8.65 -10.01
C LEU A 11 -34.05 -9.09 -8.71
N GLU A 12 -34.80 -9.69 -7.79
CA GLU A 12 -34.28 -10.23 -6.53
C GLU A 12 -33.26 -11.35 -6.76
N ASP A 13 -33.55 -12.28 -7.68
CA ASP A 13 -32.63 -13.37 -8.03
C ASP A 13 -31.29 -12.81 -8.57
N ARG A 14 -31.37 -11.77 -9.42
CA ARG A 14 -30.18 -11.12 -10.00
C ARG A 14 -29.37 -10.37 -8.95
N ASP A 15 -30.04 -9.70 -8.01
CA ASP A 15 -29.37 -8.99 -6.92
C ASP A 15 -28.69 -9.97 -5.96
N GLN A 16 -29.33 -11.11 -5.66
CA GLN A 16 -28.75 -12.16 -4.84
C GLN A 16 -27.46 -12.73 -5.46
N VAL A 17 -27.49 -13.03 -6.77
CA VAL A 17 -26.29 -13.49 -7.48
C VAL A 17 -25.20 -12.41 -7.47
N ARG A 18 -25.54 -11.14 -7.69
CA ARG A 18 -24.57 -10.03 -7.62
C ARG A 18 -23.91 -9.95 -6.25
N GLN A 19 -24.67 -10.05 -5.17
CA GLN A 19 -24.13 -10.02 -3.81
C GLN A 19 -23.22 -11.22 -3.53
N MET A 20 -23.60 -12.42 -3.98
CA MET A 20 -22.74 -13.62 -3.88
C MET A 20 -21.42 -13.43 -4.62
N VAL A 21 -21.44 -12.88 -5.84
CA VAL A 21 -20.24 -12.60 -6.61
C VAL A 21 -19.37 -11.54 -5.91
N LEU A 22 -19.96 -10.45 -5.41
CA LEU A 22 -19.21 -9.41 -4.69
C LEU A 22 -18.54 -9.96 -3.44
N SER A 23 -19.27 -10.73 -2.63
CA SER A 23 -18.74 -11.36 -1.42
C SER A 23 -17.65 -12.38 -1.72
N ALA A 24 -17.84 -13.22 -2.74
CA ALA A 24 -16.83 -14.19 -3.16
C ALA A 24 -15.58 -13.53 -3.76
N SER A 25 -15.72 -12.33 -4.32
CA SER A 25 -14.62 -11.57 -4.93
C SER A 25 -13.88 -10.66 -3.95
N GLU A 26 -14.40 -10.45 -2.74
CA GLU A 26 -13.79 -9.62 -1.70
C GLU A 26 -12.30 -9.95 -1.41
N PRO A 27 -11.86 -11.22 -1.31
CA PRO A 27 -10.44 -11.54 -1.10
C PRO A 27 -9.57 -11.38 -2.36
N ILE A 28 -10.17 -11.13 -3.52
CA ILE A 28 -9.47 -11.03 -4.80
C ILE A 28 -9.06 -9.56 -5.04
N ALA A 29 -7.77 -9.32 -5.24
CA ALA A 29 -7.28 -7.99 -5.58
C ALA A 29 -7.94 -7.46 -6.88
N PRO A 30 -8.23 -6.16 -7.01
CA PRO A 30 -9.03 -5.57 -8.10
C PRO A 30 -8.36 -5.62 -9.50
N PHE A 31 -7.25 -6.33 -9.65
CA PHE A 31 -6.48 -6.43 -10.89
C PHE A 31 -6.87 -7.71 -11.64
N TRP A 32 -7.95 -7.63 -12.43
CA TRP A 32 -8.45 -8.70 -13.30
C TRP A 32 -8.14 -8.40 -14.79
N PRO A 33 -7.89 -9.40 -15.66
CA PRO A 33 -7.85 -10.85 -15.42
C PRO A 33 -6.50 -11.37 -14.92
N MET A 34 -6.54 -12.15 -13.83
CA MET A 34 -5.39 -12.91 -13.34
C MET A 34 -5.11 -14.11 -14.24
N ARG A 35 -4.51 -13.88 -15.42
CA ARG A 35 -4.07 -14.98 -16.29
C ARG A 35 -2.82 -15.69 -15.75
N THR A 36 -2.06 -15.03 -14.89
CA THR A 36 -0.87 -15.54 -14.24
C THR A 36 -0.76 -14.94 -12.83
N MET A 37 -0.38 -15.74 -11.83
CA MET A 37 0.03 -15.23 -10.51
C MET A 37 1.39 -14.55 -10.64
N VAL A 38 1.39 -13.34 -11.18
CA VAL A 38 2.53 -12.43 -11.09
C VAL A 38 2.15 -11.40 -10.05
N ALA A 39 2.93 -11.26 -8.98
CA ALA A 39 2.78 -10.16 -8.05
C ALA A 39 3.04 -8.86 -8.84
N GLN A 40 1.97 -8.23 -9.32
CA GLN A 40 2.04 -6.91 -9.92
C GLN A 40 2.36 -5.91 -8.81
N ASN A 41 3.25 -4.96 -9.09
CA ASN A 41 3.57 -3.89 -8.16
C ASN A 41 2.27 -3.11 -7.87
N PRO A 42 1.79 -3.02 -6.60
CA PRO A 42 0.52 -2.38 -6.29
C PRO A 42 0.42 -0.91 -6.69
N ILE A 43 1.55 -0.24 -6.91
CA ILE A 43 1.63 1.15 -7.36
C ILE A 43 2.06 1.27 -8.83
N HIS A 44 1.94 0.18 -9.61
CA HIS A 44 2.16 0.23 -11.06
C HIS A 44 1.19 1.23 -11.71
N GLY A 45 1.70 2.04 -12.63
CA GLY A 45 0.97 3.15 -13.25
C GLY A 45 1.10 4.48 -12.49
N LEU A 46 1.73 4.51 -11.32
CA LEU A 46 2.01 5.72 -10.54
C LEU A 46 3.47 6.17 -10.64
N GLU A 47 4.22 5.69 -11.64
CA GLU A 47 5.66 5.96 -11.79
C GLU A 47 5.99 7.43 -12.05
N TYR A 48 4.99 8.23 -12.45
CA TYR A 48 5.10 9.68 -12.60
C TYR A 48 5.10 10.44 -11.27
N LEU A 49 4.78 9.77 -10.15
CA LEU A 49 4.81 10.35 -8.80
C LEU A 49 6.11 9.98 -8.09
N PRO A 50 6.64 10.86 -7.22
CA PRO A 50 7.65 10.46 -6.24
C PRO A 50 7.16 9.28 -5.42
N PHE A 51 8.07 8.35 -5.07
CA PHE A 51 7.71 7.07 -4.44
C PHE A 51 6.79 7.20 -3.22
N ASP A 52 7.06 8.15 -2.32
CA ASP A 52 6.24 8.42 -1.13
C ASP A 52 4.81 8.86 -1.49
N GLN A 53 4.65 9.66 -2.55
CA GLN A 53 3.33 10.05 -3.05
C GLN A 53 2.61 8.87 -3.72
N ALA A 54 3.33 8.06 -4.52
CA ALA A 54 2.78 6.85 -5.14
C ALA A 54 2.27 5.86 -4.08
N VAL A 55 3.02 5.65 -3.00
CA VAL A 55 2.62 4.78 -1.89
C VAL A 55 1.37 5.31 -1.19
N ARG A 56 1.30 6.61 -0.89
CA ARG A 56 0.09 7.22 -0.30
C ARG A 56 -1.12 7.05 -1.21
N LYS A 57 -0.95 7.28 -2.51
CA LYS A 57 -2.03 7.11 -3.49
C LYS A 57 -2.46 5.66 -3.62
N GLY A 58 -1.51 4.72 -3.62
CA GLY A 58 -1.79 3.29 -3.59
C GLY A 58 -2.59 2.86 -2.35
N ARG A 59 -2.29 3.42 -1.17
CA ARG A 59 -3.08 3.19 0.05
C ARG A 59 -4.52 3.68 -0.09
N GLU A 60 -4.74 4.87 -0.65
CA GLU A 60 -6.10 5.39 -0.87
C GLU A 60 -6.92 4.47 -1.79
N LEU A 61 -6.28 3.91 -2.81
CA LEU A 61 -6.93 3.08 -3.82
C LEU A 61 -7.12 1.62 -3.38
N LEU A 62 -6.15 1.06 -2.64
CA LEU A 62 -6.05 -0.37 -2.37
C LEU A 62 -6.08 -0.73 -0.88
N GLY A 63 -6.09 0.26 0.02
CA GLY A 63 -6.15 0.07 1.47
C GLY A 63 -4.84 -0.43 2.13
N GLY A 64 -3.81 -0.78 1.35
CA GLY A 64 -2.54 -1.30 1.86
C GLY A 64 -1.66 -0.25 2.52
N ASN A 65 -1.03 -0.59 3.65
CA ASN A 65 0.00 0.25 4.27
C ASN A 65 1.34 0.02 3.57
N GLY A 66 1.84 1.01 2.82
CA GLY A 66 3.14 0.88 2.15
C GLY A 66 4.37 1.19 3.02
N TYR A 67 4.16 1.65 4.25
CA TYR A 67 5.20 1.83 5.26
C TYR A 67 4.78 1.16 6.56
N LEU A 68 5.78 0.72 7.33
CA LEU A 68 5.55 0.26 8.70
C LEU A 68 5.19 1.44 9.61
N SER A 69 4.58 1.14 10.75
CA SER A 69 4.37 2.16 11.77
C SER A 69 5.72 2.65 12.34
N ASN A 70 5.74 3.88 12.84
CA ASN A 70 6.91 4.42 13.55
C ASN A 70 7.31 3.56 14.76
N GLU A 71 6.34 2.89 15.38
CA GLU A 71 6.60 1.97 16.50
C GLU A 71 7.41 0.75 16.06
N GLU A 72 7.03 0.11 14.95
CA GLU A 72 7.75 -1.03 14.39
C GLU A 72 9.17 -0.66 13.95
N TYR A 73 9.34 0.48 13.26
CA TYR A 73 10.67 0.97 12.92
C TYR A 73 11.56 1.18 14.16
N ARG A 74 11.01 1.80 15.21
CA ARG A 74 11.72 1.99 16.48
C ARG A 74 12.05 0.66 17.16
N GLN A 75 11.16 -0.32 17.09
CA GLN A 75 11.42 -1.66 17.62
C GLN A 75 12.55 -2.34 16.85
N PHE A 76 12.54 -2.31 15.52
CA PHE A 76 13.64 -2.85 14.73
C PHE A 76 14.98 -2.16 15.00
N HIS A 77 14.97 -0.86 15.29
CA HIS A 77 16.17 -0.17 15.73
C HIS A 77 16.65 -0.67 17.10
N ARG A 78 15.77 -0.71 18.11
CA ARG A 78 16.11 -1.22 19.45
C ARG A 78 16.65 -2.65 19.43
N ASN A 79 16.12 -3.47 18.53
CA ASN A 79 16.48 -4.88 18.41
C ASN A 79 17.73 -5.10 17.53
N GLY A 80 18.38 -4.03 17.05
CA GLY A 80 19.60 -4.09 16.24
C GLY A 80 19.39 -4.51 14.77
N ARG A 81 18.14 -4.69 14.32
CA ARG A 81 17.82 -4.98 12.91
C ARG A 81 18.04 -3.75 12.01
N ILE A 82 17.75 -2.56 12.53
CA ILE A 82 18.10 -1.28 11.91
C ILE A 82 19.22 -0.66 12.75
N THR A 83 20.33 -0.31 12.13
CA THR A 83 21.51 0.26 12.82
C THR A 83 21.76 1.71 12.38
N ALA A 84 22.58 2.45 13.12
CA ALA A 84 23.02 3.80 12.74
C ALA A 84 23.61 3.84 11.31
N LYS A 85 24.41 2.83 10.96
CA LYS A 85 24.99 2.67 9.61
C LYS A 85 23.92 2.51 8.52
N ASN A 86 22.77 1.90 8.84
CA ASN A 86 21.66 1.82 7.88
C ASN A 86 21.07 3.20 7.60
N PHE A 87 20.97 4.07 8.62
CA PHE A 87 20.51 5.45 8.45
C PHE A 87 21.51 6.26 7.63
N GLU A 88 22.80 6.24 7.97
CA GLU A 88 23.85 6.94 7.21
C GLU A 88 23.80 6.59 5.72
N ARG A 89 23.67 5.30 5.41
CA ARG A 89 23.54 4.82 4.03
C ARG A 89 22.24 5.27 3.34
N ALA A 90 21.15 5.37 4.09
CA ALA A 90 19.88 5.86 3.54
C ALA A 90 19.97 7.36 3.24
N PHE A 91 20.47 8.15 4.20
CA PHE A 91 20.64 9.60 4.06
C PHE A 91 21.59 9.96 2.93
N SER A 92 22.70 9.23 2.73
CA SER A 92 23.61 9.52 1.62
C SER A 92 23.01 9.28 0.24
N ARG A 93 21.94 8.47 0.14
CA ARG A 93 21.30 8.13 -1.14
C ARG A 93 20.07 8.98 -1.44
N VAL A 94 19.26 9.27 -0.42
CA VAL A 94 17.93 9.89 -0.59
C VAL A 94 17.65 10.99 0.43
N GLY A 95 18.60 11.29 1.33
CA GLY A 95 18.47 12.34 2.32
C GLY A 95 18.68 13.74 1.73
N PRO A 96 18.30 14.79 2.47
CA PRO A 96 18.65 16.16 2.10
C PRO A 96 20.18 16.30 1.96
N SER A 97 20.63 17.10 1.00
CA SER A 97 22.05 17.45 0.91
C SER A 97 22.48 18.15 2.19
N ALA A 98 23.64 17.77 2.74
CA ALA A 98 24.18 18.27 4.01
C ALA A 98 24.54 19.78 4.00
N ASP A 99 24.22 20.49 2.93
CA ASP A 99 24.50 21.92 2.77
C ASP A 99 23.54 22.81 3.58
N GLU A 100 22.38 22.28 4.00
CA GLU A 100 21.49 22.93 4.95
C GLU A 100 21.70 22.36 6.35
N LYS A 101 22.25 23.18 7.26
CA LYS A 101 22.26 22.90 8.70
C LYS A 101 20.85 23.06 9.26
N ASP A 102 19.98 22.14 8.91
CA ASP A 102 18.60 22.15 9.36
C ASP A 102 18.50 21.56 10.75
N PHE A 103 17.89 22.32 11.65
CA PHE A 103 17.43 21.81 12.93
C PHE A 103 16.11 21.08 12.71
N VAL A 104 15.94 19.94 13.37
CA VAL A 104 14.66 19.24 13.41
C VAL A 104 13.93 19.63 14.69
N GLU A 105 12.69 20.08 14.58
CA GLU A 105 11.82 20.29 15.74
C GLU A 105 11.14 18.99 16.16
N VAL A 106 11.47 18.53 17.37
CA VAL A 106 10.84 17.38 18.02
C VAL A 106 10.07 17.87 19.23
N GLY A 107 8.76 18.11 19.05
CA GLY A 107 7.92 18.74 20.06
C GLY A 107 8.34 20.18 20.31
N ARG A 108 8.88 20.49 21.49
CA ARG A 108 9.41 21.82 21.85
C ARG A 108 10.94 21.92 21.74
N ARG A 109 11.61 20.86 21.30
CA ARG A 109 13.08 20.80 21.24
C ARG A 109 13.55 20.98 19.81
N LYS A 110 14.50 21.88 19.61
CA LYS A 110 15.30 21.95 18.38
C LYS A 110 16.50 21.02 18.54
N VAL A 111 16.67 20.10 17.59
CA VAL A 111 17.80 19.17 17.54
C VAL A 111 18.61 19.52 16.30
N THR A 112 19.85 19.94 16.48
CA THR A 112 20.81 20.15 15.41
C THR A 112 21.63 18.88 15.22
N PRO A 113 21.94 18.47 13.97
CA PRO A 113 22.96 17.45 13.72
C PRO A 113 24.31 17.93 14.30
N GLU A 114 25.05 17.04 14.98
CA GLU A 114 26.43 17.31 15.43
C GLU A 114 27.42 17.32 14.25
#